data_AF-A0A6G3XC95-F1
#
_entry.id   AF-A0A6G3XC95-F1
#
_cell.length_a   1.000
_cell.length_b   1.000
_cell.length_c   1.000
_cell.angle_alpha   90.00
_cell.angle_beta   90.00
_cell.angle_gamma   90.00
#
_symmetry.space_group_name_H-M   'P 1'
#
loop_
_entity.id
_entity.type
_entity.pdbx_description
1 polymer ?
#
loop_
_entity_poly.entity_id
_entity_poly.type
_entity_poly.pdbx_seq_one_letter_code
_entity_poly.pdbx_strand_id
1 'polypeptide(L)' 'AGGAPPEAAREWALARQWPPDAVHALCAVLRSRGRTLGVVTFLRGAGRSAFERSDAMYAEDVAVRIAASLDLARLSDEA' A
#
# COMPACT_ATOMS: atom_id res chain seq x y z
N ALA A 1 -17.82 1.72 -3.15
CA ALA A 1 -16.60 1.26 -2.46
C ALA A 1 -16.98 0.13 -1.52
N GLY A 2 -16.16 -0.93 -1.44
CA GLY A 2 -16.52 -2.19 -0.78
C GLY A 2 -16.89 -2.03 0.69
N GLY A 3 -18.16 -2.24 1.02
CA GLY A 3 -18.69 -2.20 2.38
C GLY A 3 -18.56 -3.55 3.04
N ALA A 4 -17.34 -3.93 3.44
CA ALA A 4 -17.20 -5.03 4.40
C ALA A 4 -17.81 -4.59 5.74
N PRO A 5 -18.47 -5.49 6.48
CA PRO A 5 -18.90 -5.21 7.85
C PRO A 5 -17.72 -4.69 8.70
N PRO A 6 -17.93 -3.77 9.65
CA PRO A 6 -16.85 -3.17 10.43
C PRO A 6 -15.95 -4.18 11.14
N GLU A 7 -16.52 -5.30 11.61
CA GLU A 7 -15.79 -6.42 12.21
C GLU A 7 -14.85 -7.10 11.20
N ALA A 8 -15.37 -7.48 10.03
CA ALA A 8 -14.58 -8.08 8.96
C ALA A 8 -13.46 -7.15 8.47
N ALA A 9 -13.72 -5.83 8.40
CA ALA A 9 -12.70 -4.84 8.09
C ALA A 9 -11.61 -4.77 9.17
N ARG A 10 -11.99 -4.86 10.45
CA ARG A 10 -11.06 -4.89 11.58
C ARG A 10 -10.21 -6.15 11.60
N GLU A 11 -10.81 -7.32 11.42
CA GLU A 11 -10.08 -8.60 11.31
C GLU A 11 -9.09 -8.57 10.14
N TRP A 12 -9.51 -8.07 8.97
CA TRP A 12 -8.66 -7.93 7.80
C TRP A 12 -7.46 -7.01 8.04
N ALA A 13 -7.65 -5.93 8.79
CA ALA A 13 -6.59 -4.98 9.17
C ALA A 13 -5.63 -5.58 10.21
N LEU A 14 -6.15 -6.31 11.21
CA LEU A 14 -5.36 -7.04 12.20
C LEU A 14 -4.49 -8.12 11.55
N ALA A 15 -5.06 -8.88 10.61
CA ALA A 15 -4.32 -9.89 9.84
C ALA A 15 -3.17 -9.27 9.01
N ARG A 16 -3.26 -7.98 8.68
CA ARG A 16 -2.22 -7.20 8.00
C ARG A 16 -1.35 -6.39 8.95
N GLN A 17 -1.51 -6.60 10.25
CA GLN A 17 -0.76 -5.93 11.31
C GLN A 17 -0.84 -4.39 11.21
N TRP A 18 -1.99 -3.86 10.79
CA TRP A 18 -2.20 -2.43 10.76
C TRP A 18 -2.12 -1.85 12.18
N PRO A 19 -1.53 -0.66 12.37
CA PRO A 19 -1.60 0.03 13.65
C PRO A 19 -3.07 0.19 14.08
N PRO A 20 -3.40 -0.03 15.38
CA PRO A 20 -4.77 -0.02 15.84
C PRO A 20 -5.44 1.36 15.73
N ASP A 21 -4.65 2.43 15.64
CA ASP A 21 -5.10 3.81 15.48
C ASP A 21 -5.20 4.27 14.03
N ALA A 22 -4.88 3.42 13.04
CA ALA A 22 -4.93 3.77 11.62
C ALA A 22 -6.37 4.04 11.17
N VAL A 23 -6.63 5.27 10.70
CA VAL A 23 -7.95 5.74 10.24
C VAL A 23 -7.93 6.28 8.82
N HIS A 24 -6.73 6.53 8.26
CA HIS A 24 -6.55 6.94 6.89
C HIS A 24 -5.62 5.96 6.18
N ALA A 25 -6.00 5.55 4.97
CA ALA A 25 -5.22 4.66 4.13
C ALA A 25 -5.07 5.25 2.72
N LEU A 26 -3.87 5.11 2.16
CA LEU A 26 -3.56 5.44 0.77
C LEU A 26 -2.87 4.21 0.15
N CYS A 27 -3.40 3.73 -0.97
CA CYS A 27 -2.87 2.57 -1.67
C CYS A 27 -2.28 3.00 -3.02
N ALA A 28 -1.05 2.57 -3.30
CA ALA A 28 -0.40 2.74 -4.60
C ALA A 28 -0.04 1.36 -5.19
N VAL A 29 -0.30 1.18 -6.48
CA VAL A 29 -0.03 -0.09 -7.18
C VAL A 29 1.45 -0.18 -7.52
N LEU A 30 2.08 -1.31 -7.21
CA LEU A 30 3.45 -1.61 -7.60
C LEU A 30 3.42 -2.19 -9.02
N ARG A 31 3.81 -1.39 -10.02
CA ARG A 31 3.86 -1.83 -11.43
C ARG A 31 5.28 -1.76 -11.99
N SER A 32 5.71 -2.84 -12.66
CA SER A 32 6.95 -2.86 -13.44
C SER A 32 6.71 -3.57 -14.77
N ARG A 33 7.26 -3.03 -15.87
CA ARG A 33 7.18 -3.63 -17.22
C ARG A 33 5.77 -4.08 -17.63
N GLY A 34 4.76 -3.27 -17.31
CA GLY A 34 3.34 -3.56 -17.59
C GLY A 34 2.65 -4.51 -16.60
N ARG A 35 3.41 -5.22 -15.76
CA ARG A 35 2.90 -6.18 -14.77
C ARG A 35 2.59 -5.51 -13.43
N THR A 36 1.53 -5.94 -12.77
CA THR A 36 1.25 -5.59 -11.38
C THR A 36 1.95 -6.60 -10.47
N LEU A 37 2.87 -6.10 -9.64
CA LEU A 37 3.63 -6.92 -8.69
C LEU A 37 2.95 -6.97 -7.30
N GLY A 38 2.11 -5.98 -6.99
CA GLY A 38 1.41 -5.87 -5.72
C GLY A 38 0.88 -4.47 -5.45
N VAL A 39 0.65 -4.16 -4.18
CA VAL A 39 0.19 -2.85 -3.69
C VAL A 39 1.00 -2.50 -2.44
N VAL A 40 1.44 -1.25 -2.34
CA VAL A 40 1.93 -0.66 -1.09
C VAL A 40 0.82 0.16 -0.45
N THR A 41 0.61 -0.02 0.84
CA THR A 41 -0.41 0.70 1.62
C THR A 41 0.26 1.58 2.66
N PHE A 42 -0.04 2.87 2.63
CA PHE A 42 0.38 3.85 3.62
C PHE A 42 -0.76 4.09 4.60
N LEU A 43 -0.43 4.16 5.89
CA LEU A 43 -1.41 4.28 6.98
C LEU A 43 -1.09 5.52 7.82
N ARG A 44 -2.14 6.23 8.26
CA ARG A 44 -2.05 7.33 9.23
C ARG A 44 -3.10 7.16 10.31
N GLY A 45 -2.68 7.41 11.54
CA GLY A 45 -3.59 7.49 12.68
C GLY A 45 -4.29 8.84 12.79
N ALA A 46 -5.26 8.95 13.69
CA ALA A 46 -6.14 10.11 13.83
C ALA A 46 -5.43 11.42 14.21
N GLY A 47 -4.17 11.35 14.68
CA GLY A 47 -3.35 12.52 14.99
C GLY A 47 -2.73 13.22 13.76
N ARG A 48 -2.97 12.71 12.54
CA ARG A 48 -2.53 13.33 11.28
C ARG A 48 -3.71 13.51 10.34
N SER A 49 -3.63 14.53 9.47
CA SER A 49 -4.62 14.74 8.42
C SER A 49 -4.70 13.57 7.46
N ALA A 50 -5.86 13.43 6.83
CA ALA A 50 -6.08 12.53 5.70
C ALA A 50 -5.05 12.78 4.59
N PHE A 51 -4.82 11.76 3.77
CA PHE A 51 -3.89 11.87 2.65
C PHE A 51 -4.40 12.85 1.60
N GLU A 52 -3.51 13.72 1.14
CA GLU A 52 -3.79 14.69 0.09
C GLU A 52 -3.19 14.26 -1.25
N ARG A 53 -3.45 15.04 -2.30
CA ARG A 53 -2.93 14.76 -3.64
C ARG A 53 -1.39 14.72 -3.67
N SER A 54 -0.72 15.58 -2.92
CA SER A 54 0.73 15.58 -2.77
C SER A 54 1.25 14.26 -2.18
N ASP A 55 0.54 13.71 -1.19
CA ASP A 55 0.87 12.41 -0.62
C ASP A 55 0.72 11.28 -1.65
N ALA A 56 -0.32 11.34 -2.50
CA ALA A 56 -0.52 10.37 -3.58
C ALA A 56 0.63 10.40 -4.59
N MET A 57 1.06 11.58 -5.04
CA MET A 57 2.20 11.70 -5.95
C MET A 57 3.48 11.13 -5.33
N TYR A 58 3.73 11.41 -4.06
CA TYR A 58 4.87 10.83 -3.35
C TYR A 58 4.77 9.31 -3.19
N ALA A 59 3.58 8.79 -2.86
CA ALA A 59 3.32 7.36 -2.76
C ALA A 59 3.54 6.64 -4.09
N GLU A 60 3.16 7.26 -5.21
CA GLU A 60 3.41 6.74 -6.57
C GLU A 60 4.92 6.68 -6.88
N ASP A 61 5.68 7.73 -6.56
CA ASP A 61 7.15 7.73 -6.72
C ASP A 61 7.82 6.62 -5.90
N VAL A 62 7.38 6.44 -4.65
CA VAL A 62 7.84 5.35 -3.79
C VAL A 62 7.44 3.98 -4.38
N ALA A 63 6.22 3.85 -4.88
CA ALA A 63 5.73 2.63 -5.51
C ALA A 63 6.55 2.23 -6.74
N VAL A 64 6.96 3.18 -7.58
CA VAL A 64 7.84 2.92 -8.74
C VAL A 64 9.18 2.36 -8.29
N ARG A 65 9.78 2.94 -7.25
CA ARG A 65 11.08 2.47 -6.73
C ARG A 65 10.98 1.07 -6.13
N ILE A 66 9.96 0.81 -5.31
CA ILE A 66 9.71 -0.51 -4.74
C ILE A 66 9.48 -1.54 -5.86
N ALA A 67 8.65 -1.21 -6.86
CA ALA A 67 8.36 -2.10 -7.97
C ALA A 67 9.63 -2.47 -8.75
N ALA A 68 10.52 -1.51 -9.01
CA ALA A 68 11.80 -1.76 -9.67
C ALA A 68 12.70 -2.70 -8.85
N SER A 69 12.80 -2.50 -7.52
CA SER A 69 13.58 -3.38 -6.64
C SER A 69 13.01 -4.80 -6.57
N LEU A 70 11.69 -4.95 -6.49
CA LEU A 70 11.04 -6.27 -6.49
C LEU A 70 11.22 -7.00 -7.82
N ASP A 71 11.14 -6.28 -8.94
CA ASP A 71 11.34 -6.85 -10.26
C ASP A 71 12.79 -7.31 -10.46
N LEU A 72 13.77 -6.54 -9.98
CA LEU A 72 15.18 -6.93 -9.98
C LEU A 72 15.43 -8.20 -9.15
N ALA A 73 14.89 -8.26 -7.93
CA ALA A 73 15.06 -9.42 -7.06
C ALA A 73 14.48 -10.71 -7.68
N ARG A 74 13.34 -10.62 -8.37
CA ARG A 74 12.75 -11.77 -9.07
C ARG A 74 13.64 -12.29 -10.19
N LEU A 75 14.28 -11.41 -10.95
CA LEU A 75 15.22 -11.81 -12.01
C LEU A 75 16.45 -12.52 -11.43
N SER A 76 16.86 -12.19 -10.20
CA SER A 76 17.96 -12.85 -9.52
C SER A 76 17.58 -14.23 -8.94
N ASP A 77 16.31 -14.45 -8.60
CA ASP A 77 15.80 -15.76 -8.15
C ASP A 77 15.58 -16.76 -9.31
N GLU A 78 15.34 -16.24 -10.53
CA GLU A 78 15.12 -17.05 -11.74
C GLU A 78 16.42 -17.46 -12.45
N ALA A 79 17.58 -16.91 -12.05
CA ALA A 79 18.90 -17.13 -12.65
C ALA A 79 19.73 -18.18 -11.91
#